data_AF-A0A0M5IPU6-F1
#
_entry.id   AF-A0A0M5IPU6-F1
#
_cell.length_a   1.000
_cell.length_b   1.000
_cell.length_c   1.000
_cell.angle_alpha   90.00
_cell.angle_beta   90.00
_cell.angle_gamma   90.00
#
_symmetry.space_group_name_H-M   'P 1'
#
loop_
_entity.id
_entity.type
_entity.pdbx_description
1 polymer ?
#
loop_
_entity_poly.entity_id
_entity_poly.type
_entity_poly.pdbx_seq_one_letter_code
_entity_poly.pdbx_strand_id
1 'polypeptide(L)'
;MMLKKAGRLAIPLLLLGGCDPAPDNSALAHAEARQGEKAALDGRIDCALEGAKLFARTCTIEEMSGAQANILVVGRADTGYRRLAIAKDGRGVVSADGAEPARVTIVKEGLIEVAVGRDRYRLPANTTGAR
;
A
#
# COMPACT_ATOMS: atom_id res chain seq x y z
N MET A 1 -48.86 49.41 -15.59
CA MET A 1 -48.58 48.12 -16.27
C MET A 1 -48.03 47.15 -15.24
N MET A 2 -48.81 46.12 -14.90
CA MET A 2 -48.49 45.14 -13.85
C MET A 2 -47.72 43.96 -14.46
N LEU A 3 -46.60 43.58 -13.81
CA LEU A 3 -45.69 42.53 -14.26
C LEU A 3 -46.32 41.13 -14.04
N LYS A 4 -46.36 40.35 -15.13
CA LYS A 4 -47.05 39.06 -15.27
C LYS A 4 -46.38 37.90 -14.51
N LYS A 5 -47.24 36.95 -14.16
CA LYS A 5 -47.10 35.70 -13.38
C LYS A 5 -46.01 34.70 -13.81
N ALA A 6 -45.44 34.08 -12.78
CA ALA A 6 -45.29 32.64 -12.50
C ALA A 6 -44.81 31.66 -13.59
N GLY A 7 -43.71 30.98 -13.27
CA GLY A 7 -43.30 29.72 -13.88
C GLY A 7 -42.23 29.04 -13.03
N ARG A 8 -42.63 28.39 -11.93
CA ARG A 8 -41.75 27.55 -11.10
C ARG A 8 -41.44 26.27 -11.88
N LEU A 9 -40.26 26.19 -12.50
CA LEU A 9 -39.73 24.92 -13.01
C LEU A 9 -38.99 24.23 -11.86
N ALA A 10 -39.58 23.15 -11.35
CA ALA A 10 -39.01 22.30 -10.32
C ALA A 10 -37.80 21.55 -10.89
N ILE A 11 -36.62 21.78 -10.30
CA ILE A 11 -35.40 21.01 -10.52
C ILE A 11 -35.51 19.75 -9.64
N PRO A 12 -35.54 18.53 -10.20
CA PRO A 12 -35.38 17.34 -9.39
C PRO A 12 -33.89 17.24 -9.02
N LEU A 13 -33.58 17.61 -7.79
CA LEU A 13 -32.27 17.38 -7.19
C LEU A 13 -32.16 15.88 -6.92
N LEU A 14 -31.49 15.14 -7.81
CA LEU A 14 -31.06 13.77 -7.57
C LEU A 14 -30.09 13.79 -6.38
N LEU A 15 -30.60 13.39 -5.21
CA LEU A 15 -29.81 13.12 -4.02
C LEU A 15 -28.97 11.86 -4.27
N LEU A 16 -27.74 12.04 -4.74
CA LEU A 16 -26.69 11.04 -4.62
C LEU A 16 -26.32 10.91 -3.14
N GLY A 17 -26.88 9.90 -2.47
CA GLY A 17 -26.40 9.45 -1.17
C GLY A 17 -25.00 8.87 -1.31
N GLY A 18 -23.99 9.73 -1.23
CA GLY A 18 -22.62 9.31 -0.97
C GLY A 18 -22.50 8.90 0.50
N CYS A 19 -22.29 7.61 0.74
CA CYS A 19 -21.75 7.15 2.02
C CYS A 19 -20.29 7.63 2.07
N ASP A 20 -20.03 8.77 2.72
CA ASP A 20 -18.68 9.14 3.13
C ASP A 20 -18.36 8.40 4.44
N PRO A 21 -17.49 7.37 4.45
CA PRO A 21 -16.94 6.88 5.70
C PRO A 21 -16.14 8.02 6.34
N ALA A 22 -16.48 8.38 7.59
CA ALA A 22 -15.70 9.32 8.38
C ALA A 22 -14.22 8.87 8.42
N PRO A 23 -13.26 9.80 8.39
CA PRO A 23 -11.85 9.45 8.35
C PRO A 23 -11.44 8.63 9.57
N ASP A 24 -10.86 7.46 9.31
CA ASP A 24 -10.33 6.57 10.34
C ASP A 24 -8.94 7.06 10.77
N ASN A 25 -8.87 7.67 11.95
CA ASN A 25 -7.63 8.17 12.55
C ASN A 25 -6.59 7.06 12.77
N SER A 26 -7.01 5.80 12.96
CA SER A 26 -6.09 4.68 13.14
C SER A 26 -5.37 4.34 11.83
N ALA A 27 -6.10 4.33 10.71
CA ALA A 27 -5.53 4.12 9.38
C ALA A 27 -4.52 5.23 9.02
N LEU A 28 -4.83 6.48 9.37
CA LEU A 28 -3.93 7.63 9.23
C LEU A 28 -2.65 7.46 10.07
N ALA A 29 -2.78 7.17 11.36
CA ALA A 29 -1.63 6.97 12.25
C ALA A 29 -0.71 5.82 11.79
N HIS A 30 -1.29 4.73 11.28
CA HIS A 30 -0.52 3.62 10.72
C HIS A 30 0.24 4.01 9.44
N ALA A 31 -0.38 4.83 8.57
CA ALA A 31 0.29 5.33 7.38
C ALA A 31 1.47 6.25 7.75
N GLU A 32 1.28 7.17 8.72
CA GLU A 32 2.33 8.05 9.22
C GLU A 32 3.52 7.26 9.81
N ALA A 33 3.24 6.24 10.62
CA ALA A 33 4.29 5.39 11.19
C ALA A 33 5.11 4.67 10.11
N ARG A 34 4.45 4.13 9.07
CA ARG A 34 5.14 3.49 7.93
C ARG A 34 6.00 4.47 7.15
N GLN A 35 5.50 5.67 6.90
CA GLN A 35 6.24 6.72 6.21
C GLN A 35 7.48 7.13 7.02
N GLY A 36 7.35 7.28 8.35
CA GLY A 36 8.48 7.56 9.24
C GLY A 36 9.55 6.47 9.19
N GLU A 37 9.14 5.19 9.16
CA GLU A 37 10.09 4.08 9.06
C GLU A 37 10.75 4.00 7.68
N LYS A 38 10.01 4.26 6.58
CA LYS A 38 10.59 4.37 5.24
C LYS A 38 11.64 5.47 5.14
N ALA A 39 11.37 6.62 5.77
CA ALA A 39 12.33 7.71 5.87
C ALA A 39 13.58 7.27 6.67
N ALA A 40 13.39 6.55 7.78
CA ALA A 40 14.50 5.99 8.56
C ALA A 40 15.33 4.95 7.77
N LEU A 41 14.70 4.26 6.81
CA LEU A 41 15.36 3.35 5.90
C LEU A 41 16.07 4.03 4.73
N ASP A 42 15.90 5.35 4.56
CA ASP A 42 16.31 6.12 3.38
C ASP A 42 15.76 5.51 2.08
N GLY A 43 14.54 4.95 2.14
CA GLY A 43 13.93 4.24 1.02
C GLY A 43 14.66 2.97 0.57
N ARG A 44 15.64 2.46 1.33
CA ARG A 44 16.47 1.31 0.97
C ARG A 44 16.22 0.11 1.88
N ILE A 45 16.18 -1.08 1.30
CA ILE A 45 15.93 -2.34 2.01
C ILE A 45 16.93 -3.42 1.62
N ASP A 46 17.12 -4.38 2.51
CA ASP A 46 17.88 -5.58 2.22
C ASP A 46 17.08 -6.50 1.30
N CYS A 47 17.73 -6.99 0.24
CA CYS A 47 17.13 -7.93 -0.67
C CYS A 47 18.15 -8.94 -1.20
N ALA A 48 17.64 -10.10 -1.61
CA ALA A 48 18.37 -11.12 -2.33
C ALA A 48 17.54 -11.49 -3.56
N LEU A 49 17.90 -10.92 -4.71
CA LEU A 49 17.17 -11.05 -5.97
C LEU A 49 17.72 -12.20 -6.82
N GLU A 50 16.88 -12.73 -7.71
CA GLU A 50 17.26 -13.74 -8.71
C GLU A 50 17.92 -14.98 -8.07
N GLY A 51 17.54 -15.32 -6.83
CA GLY A 51 18.09 -16.46 -6.09
C GLY A 51 19.47 -16.21 -5.48
N ALA A 52 19.90 -14.95 -5.34
CA ALA A 52 21.10 -14.61 -4.58
C ALA A 52 21.03 -15.20 -3.16
N LYS A 53 22.17 -15.73 -2.68
CA LYS A 53 22.26 -16.35 -1.35
C LYS A 53 22.29 -15.30 -0.25
N LEU A 54 23.04 -14.23 -0.48
CA LEU A 54 23.27 -13.16 0.48
C LEU A 54 22.30 -12.01 0.24
N PHE A 55 21.88 -11.37 1.33
CA PHE A 55 21.14 -10.13 1.28
C PHE A 55 22.10 -8.95 1.14
N ALA A 56 21.72 -7.96 0.34
CA ALA A 56 22.40 -6.68 0.24
C ALA A 56 21.38 -5.54 0.34
N ARG A 57 21.76 -4.43 0.97
CA ARG A 57 20.92 -3.23 1.12
C ARG A 57 20.85 -2.41 -0.16
N THR A 58 20.43 -3.03 -1.27
CA THR A 58 20.51 -2.44 -2.62
C THR A 58 19.15 -2.20 -3.26
N CYS A 59 18.07 -2.79 -2.73
CA CYS A 59 16.74 -2.55 -3.24
C CYS A 59 16.15 -1.26 -2.68
N THR A 60 15.24 -0.65 -3.43
CA THR A 60 14.39 0.46 -2.99
C THR A 60 13.01 -0.03 -2.57
N ILE A 61 12.34 0.77 -1.75
CA ILE A 61 10.96 0.56 -1.32
C ILE A 61 10.15 1.86 -1.41
N GLU A 62 9.14 1.87 -2.27
CA GLU A 62 8.19 2.97 -2.41
C GLU A 62 6.78 2.51 -2.02
N GLU A 63 5.96 3.39 -1.45
CA GLU A 63 4.57 3.08 -1.10
C GLU A 63 3.68 4.05 -1.83
N MET A 64 2.65 3.50 -2.46
CA MET A 64 1.65 4.24 -3.20
C MET A 64 0.30 3.94 -2.57
N SER A 65 -0.39 4.99 -2.13
CA SER A 65 -1.78 4.88 -1.69
C SER A 65 -2.66 4.55 -2.89
N GLY A 66 -3.38 3.44 -2.83
CA GLY A 66 -4.31 3.01 -3.86
C GLY A 66 -5.75 3.03 -3.35
N ALA A 67 -6.72 3.18 -4.26
CA ALA A 67 -8.14 3.22 -3.91
C ALA A 67 -8.62 1.91 -3.22
N GLN A 68 -8.04 0.76 -3.58
CA GLN A 68 -8.41 -0.54 -2.99
C GLN A 68 -7.45 -0.99 -1.89
N ALA A 69 -6.14 -0.76 -2.07
CA ALA A 69 -5.08 -1.15 -1.14
C ALA A 69 -3.83 -0.29 -1.35
N ASN A 70 -3.02 -0.13 -0.31
CA ASN A 70 -1.68 0.43 -0.42
C ASN A 70 -0.76 -0.56 -1.14
N ILE A 71 0.01 -0.05 -2.09
CA ILE A 71 0.93 -0.84 -2.91
C ILE A 71 2.36 -0.48 -2.52
N LEU A 72 3.16 -1.49 -2.21
CA LEU A 72 4.61 -1.37 -2.09
C LEU A 72 5.25 -1.74 -3.42
N VAL A 73 6.12 -0.86 -3.91
CA VAL A 73 6.97 -1.13 -5.06
C VAL A 73 8.38 -1.40 -4.54
N VAL A 74 8.86 -2.64 -4.73
CA VAL A 74 10.18 -3.08 -4.22
C VAL A 74 11.02 -3.62 -5.35
N GLY A 75 12.32 -3.33 -5.33
CA GLY A 75 13.24 -3.87 -6.34
C GLY A 75 14.41 -2.95 -6.63
N ARG A 76 14.99 -3.10 -7.82
CA ARG A 76 16.12 -2.30 -8.28
C ARG A 76 16.04 -2.17 -9.80
N ALA A 77 16.52 -1.06 -10.33
CA ALA A 77 16.39 -0.74 -11.76
C ALA A 77 17.01 -1.77 -12.72
N ASP A 78 18.03 -2.50 -12.29
CA ASP A 78 18.73 -3.50 -13.10
C ASP A 78 18.01 -4.86 -13.17
N THR A 79 17.33 -5.26 -12.10
CA THR A 79 16.64 -6.57 -11.99
C THR A 79 15.11 -6.46 -12.15
N GLY A 80 14.55 -5.28 -11.93
CA GLY A 80 13.12 -5.00 -12.00
C GLY A 80 12.45 -4.80 -10.64
N TYR A 81 11.15 -4.55 -10.69
CA TYR A 81 10.33 -4.19 -9.53
C TYR A 81 9.13 -5.13 -9.37
N ARG A 82 8.75 -5.38 -8.12
CA ARG A 82 7.55 -6.11 -7.72
C ARG A 82 6.54 -5.17 -7.09
N ARG A 83 5.27 -5.44 -7.31
CA ARG A 83 4.15 -4.75 -6.66
C ARG A 83 3.54 -5.66 -5.61
N LEU A 84 3.59 -5.23 -4.35
CA LEU A 84 3.04 -5.97 -3.22
C LEU A 84 1.89 -5.16 -2.62
N ALA A 85 0.69 -5.73 -2.57
CA ALA A 85 -0.43 -5.09 -1.89
C ALA A 85 -0.39 -5.42 -0.39
N ILE A 86 -0.57 -4.40 0.45
CA ILE A 86 -0.70 -4.58 1.89
C ILE A 86 -2.06 -5.25 2.18
N ALA A 87 -2.04 -6.41 2.82
CA ALA A 87 -3.24 -7.18 3.15
C ALA A 87 -3.98 -6.55 4.34
N LYS A 88 -5.29 -6.34 4.21
CA LYS A 88 -6.14 -5.69 5.23
C LYS A 88 -6.42 -6.56 6.46
N ASP A 89 -6.04 -7.82 6.44
CA ASP A 89 -6.27 -8.79 7.52
C ASP A 89 -5.03 -8.99 8.40
N GLY A 90 -4.02 -8.11 8.27
CA GLY A 90 -2.80 -8.17 9.05
C GLY A 90 -1.85 -9.32 8.68
N ARG A 91 -2.11 -10.07 7.60
CA ARG A 91 -1.22 -11.15 7.13
C ARG A 91 0.11 -10.66 6.54
N GLY A 92 0.28 -9.34 6.36
CA GLY A 92 1.45 -8.75 5.72
C GLY A 92 1.11 -8.23 4.33
N VAL A 93 1.72 -8.83 3.33
CA VAL A 93 1.63 -8.40 1.93
C VAL A 93 1.31 -9.57 1.02
N VAL A 94 0.65 -9.28 -0.08
CA VAL A 94 0.34 -10.24 -1.16
C VAL A 94 0.88 -9.71 -2.48
N SER A 95 1.20 -10.58 -3.44
CA SER A 95 1.57 -10.09 -4.77
C SER A 95 0.36 -9.42 -5.42
N ALA A 96 0.56 -8.22 -5.96
CA ALA A 96 -0.49 -7.46 -6.65
C ALA A 96 -0.59 -7.82 -8.15
N ASP A 97 0.41 -8.50 -8.71
CA ASP A 97 0.41 -8.96 -10.10
C ASP A 97 -0.20 -10.36 -10.29
N GLY A 98 -0.32 -11.13 -9.20
CA GLY A 98 -0.90 -12.48 -9.20
C GLY A 98 -0.08 -13.54 -9.94
N ALA A 99 1.12 -13.22 -10.45
CA ALA A 99 1.94 -14.18 -11.22
C ALA A 99 2.59 -15.22 -10.31
N GLU A 100 3.17 -14.77 -9.20
CA GLU A 100 3.72 -15.62 -8.16
C GLU A 100 3.24 -15.16 -6.77
N PRO A 101 2.84 -16.08 -5.88
CA PRO A 101 2.36 -15.70 -4.56
C PRO A 101 3.51 -15.20 -3.69
N ALA A 102 3.25 -14.12 -2.94
CA ALA A 102 4.14 -13.65 -1.90
C ALA A 102 4.03 -14.55 -0.66
N ARG A 103 5.18 -15.03 -0.16
CA ARG A 103 5.30 -15.79 1.09
C ARG A 103 5.95 -14.92 2.14
N VAL A 104 5.25 -14.70 3.25
CA VAL A 104 5.71 -13.85 4.37
C VAL A 104 6.21 -14.72 5.50
N THR A 105 7.40 -14.43 6.02
CA THR A 105 7.96 -15.07 7.21
C THR A 105 8.48 -14.00 8.17
N ILE A 106 8.15 -14.10 9.46
CA ILE A 106 8.72 -13.22 10.48
C ILE A 106 10.14 -13.70 10.77
N VAL A 107 11.13 -12.83 10.65
CA VAL A 107 12.54 -13.20 10.90
C VAL A 107 13.09 -12.67 12.20
N LYS A 108 12.55 -11.55 12.68
CA LYS A 108 12.72 -11.03 14.03
C LYS A 108 11.62 -10.02 14.31
N GLU A 109 11.56 -9.52 15.54
CA GLU A 109 10.67 -8.42 15.89
C GLU A 109 10.88 -7.22 14.95
N GLY A 110 9.77 -6.70 14.42
CA GLY A 110 9.79 -5.57 13.49
C GLY A 110 10.26 -5.89 12.06
N LEU A 111 10.65 -7.13 11.72
CA LEU A 111 11.19 -7.45 10.40
C LEU A 111 10.61 -8.74 9.81
N ILE A 112 10.09 -8.64 8.59
CA ILE A 112 9.59 -9.77 7.80
C ILE A 112 10.49 -10.04 6.59
N GLU A 113 10.60 -11.31 6.21
CA GLU A 113 11.01 -11.72 4.87
C GLU A 113 9.78 -11.86 3.99
N VAL A 114 9.83 -11.30 2.80
CA VAL A 114 8.83 -11.53 1.76
C VAL A 114 9.53 -12.20 0.58
N ALA A 115 9.13 -13.42 0.27
CA ALA A 115 9.63 -14.17 -0.88
C ALA A 115 8.60 -14.18 -2.00
N VAL A 116 9.01 -13.80 -3.21
CA VAL A 116 8.23 -13.90 -4.45
C VAL A 116 9.10 -14.61 -5.47
N GLY A 117 8.74 -15.85 -5.83
CA GLY A 117 9.61 -16.71 -6.63
C GLY A 117 10.99 -16.88 -6.03
N ARG A 118 12.00 -16.38 -6.75
CA ARG A 118 13.43 -16.41 -6.35
C ARG A 118 13.90 -15.13 -5.65
N ASP A 119 13.05 -14.11 -5.57
CA ASP A 119 13.37 -12.83 -4.95
C ASP A 119 12.96 -12.86 -3.47
N ARG A 120 13.80 -12.28 -2.61
CA ARG A 120 13.53 -12.13 -1.18
C ARG A 120 13.81 -10.70 -0.72
N TYR A 121 12.91 -10.14 0.06
CA TYR A 121 12.97 -8.77 0.57
C TYR A 121 12.85 -8.75 2.09
N ARG A 122 13.62 -7.87 2.75
CA ARG A 122 13.45 -7.55 4.17
C ARG A 122 12.59 -6.29 4.29
N LEU A 123 11.37 -6.44 4.80
CA LEU A 123 10.44 -5.33 4.99
C LEU A 123 10.16 -5.11 6.47
N PRO A 124 9.90 -3.87 6.91
CA PRO A 124 9.34 -3.61 8.23
C PRO A 124 8.05 -4.38 8.49
N ALA A 125 7.84 -4.88 9.71
CA ALA A 125 6.63 -5.62 10.06
C ALA A 125 5.36 -4.73 10.06
N ASN A 126 5.50 -3.42 10.20
CA ASN A 126 4.38 -2.47 10.07
C ASN A 126 3.91 -2.27 8.61
N THR A 127 4.57 -2.91 7.63
CA THR A 127 4.06 -3.06 6.26
C THR A 127 2.90 -4.08 6.15
N THR A 128 2.49 -4.66 7.28
CA THR A 128 1.23 -5.39 7.44
C THR A 128 0.06 -4.39 7.52
N GLY A 129 -1.12 -4.73 6.99
CA GLY A 129 -2.28 -3.85 7.10
C GLY A 129 -2.73 -3.70 8.55
N ALA A 130 -3.37 -2.56 8.84
CA ALA A 130 -4.01 -2.35 10.14
C ALA A 130 -5.01 -3.49 10.41
N ARG A 131 -5.05 -3.97 11.66
CA ARG A 131 -6.07 -4.91 12.14
C ARG A 131 -7.37 -4.18 12.43
#